data_AF-A0A2W5QLF4-F1
#
_entry.id   AF-A0A2W5QLF4-F1
#
_cell.length_a   1.000
_cell.length_b   1.000
_cell.length_c   1.000
_cell.angle_alpha   90.00
_cell.angle_beta   90.00
_cell.angle_gamma   90.00
#
_symmetry.space_group_name_H-M   'P 1'
#
loop_
_entity.id
_entity.type
_entity.pdbx_description
1 polymer ?
#
loop_
_entity_poly.entity_id
_entity_poly.type
_entity_poly.pdbx_seq_one_letter_code
_entity_poly.pdbx_strand_id
1 'polypeptide(L)'
;MTPAALEALRRLAEARKAADLAALERLRAARRDCAAGVAAVLSTRAAELAAPLDSALAEALAARLRWADQRLAALRGELRALDQRIAEARAAAAVSLGKDRALGALGDAAARERARLRAARLERDAPPPGERRDDWE
;
A
#
# COMPACT_ATOMS: atom_id res chain seq x y z
N MET A 1 9.06 0.45 28.01
CA MET A 1 9.52 0.03 26.66
C MET A 1 10.90 0.59 26.40
N THR A 2 11.83 -0.19 25.84
CA THR A 2 13.18 0.29 25.48
C THR A 2 13.21 0.78 24.03
N PRO A 3 14.12 1.68 23.63
CA PRO A 3 14.20 2.12 22.24
C PRO A 3 14.71 1.06 21.27
N ALA A 4 15.43 0.03 21.74
CA ALA A 4 15.69 -1.14 20.92
C ALA A 4 14.38 -1.86 20.55
N ALA A 5 13.43 -1.96 21.49
CA ALA A 5 12.10 -2.50 21.21
C ALA A 5 11.27 -1.59 20.29
N LEU A 6 11.36 -0.26 20.45
CA LEU A 6 10.73 0.70 19.52
C LEU A 6 11.29 0.59 18.10
N GLU A 7 12.61 0.44 17.96
CA GLU A 7 13.26 0.27 16.67
C GLU A 7 12.87 -1.04 15.99
N ALA A 8 12.80 -2.13 16.75
CA ALA A 8 12.31 -3.42 16.23
C ALA A 8 10.85 -3.34 15.75
N LEU A 9 9.98 -2.65 16.51
CA LEU A 9 8.60 -2.40 16.11
C LEU A 9 8.51 -1.52 14.85
N ARG A 10 9.37 -0.51 14.71
CA ARG A 10 9.44 0.34 13.53
C ARG A 10 9.82 -0.46 12.28
N ARG A 11 10.85 -1.29 12.34
CA ARG A 11 11.24 -2.16 11.21
C ARG A 11 10.13 -3.12 10.82
N LEU A 12 9.41 -3.68 11.80
CA LEU A 12 8.26 -4.54 11.54
C LEU A 12 7.12 -3.76 10.84
N ALA A 13 6.87 -2.52 11.26
CA ALA A 13 5.87 -1.66 10.64
C ALA A 13 6.24 -1.29 9.19
N GLU A 14 7.51 -0.98 8.92
CA GLU A 14 8.03 -0.72 7.56
C GLU A 14 7.89 -1.95 6.66
N ALA A 15 8.27 -3.14 7.16
CA ALA A 15 8.10 -4.39 6.43
C ALA A 15 6.62 -4.68 6.12
N ARG A 16 5.72 -4.42 7.09
CA ARG A 16 4.27 -4.56 6.90
C ARG A 16 3.75 -3.61 5.84
N LYS A 17 4.17 -2.34 5.87
CA LYS A 17 3.84 -1.34 4.85
C LYS A 17 4.29 -1.76 3.46
N ALA A 18 5.52 -2.25 3.32
CA ALA A 18 6.04 -2.73 2.04
C ALA A 18 5.21 -3.92 1.51
N ALA A 19 4.85 -4.87 2.39
CA ALA A 19 4.00 -6.00 2.03
C ALA A 19 2.58 -5.56 1.61
N ASP A 20 1.96 -4.62 2.35
CA ASP A 20 0.64 -4.08 2.06
C ASP A 20 0.63 -3.33 0.70
N LEU A 21 1.68 -2.56 0.41
CA LEU A 21 1.86 -1.89 -0.89
C LEU A 21 2.01 -2.89 -2.05
N ALA A 22 2.88 -3.89 -1.89
CA ALA A 22 3.07 -4.93 -2.91
C ALA A 22 1.78 -5.72 -3.17
N ALA A 23 0.96 -5.96 -2.13
CA ALA A 23 -0.34 -6.60 -2.28
C ALA A 23 -1.33 -5.73 -3.07
N LEU A 24 -1.38 -4.43 -2.79
CA LEU A 24 -2.20 -3.47 -3.54
C LEU A 24 -1.77 -3.37 -5.01
N GLU A 25 -0.48 -3.39 -5.29
CA GLU A 25 0.05 -3.38 -6.66
C GLU A 25 -0.36 -4.63 -7.43
N ARG A 26 -0.24 -5.82 -6.81
CA ARG A 26 -0.71 -7.08 -7.41
C ARG A 26 -2.21 -7.04 -7.72
N LEU A 27 -3.03 -6.54 -6.81
CA LEU A 27 -4.47 -6.40 -7.04
C LEU A 27 -4.78 -5.42 -8.18
N ARG A 28 -4.06 -4.29 -8.25
CA ARG A 28 -4.20 -3.31 -9.35
C ARG A 28 -3.76 -3.87 -10.69
N ALA A 29 -2.70 -4.68 -10.72
CA ALA A 29 -2.26 -5.39 -11.92
C ALA A 29 -3.35 -6.36 -12.40
N ALA A 30 -3.83 -7.24 -11.52
CA ALA A 30 -4.91 -8.18 -11.83
C ALA A 30 -6.18 -7.47 -12.35
N ARG A 31 -6.54 -6.31 -11.77
CA ARG A 31 -7.66 -5.50 -12.26
C ARG A 31 -7.43 -4.95 -13.67
N ARG A 32 -6.22 -4.49 -13.98
CA ARG A 32 -5.87 -4.03 -15.34
C ARG A 32 -5.95 -5.17 -16.34
N ASP A 33 -5.44 -6.34 -15.99
CA ASP A 33 -5.47 -7.52 -16.85
C ASP A 33 -6.91 -7.98 -17.12
N CYS A 34 -7.75 -7.99 -16.07
CA CYS A 34 -9.17 -8.31 -16.21
C CYS A 34 -9.91 -7.27 -17.10
N ALA A 35 -9.62 -5.98 -16.93
CA ALA A 35 -10.17 -4.92 -17.77
C ALA A 35 -9.72 -5.03 -19.23
N ALA A 36 -8.46 -5.39 -19.47
CA ALA A 36 -7.95 -5.68 -20.81
C ALA A 36 -8.66 -6.90 -21.42
N GLY A 37 -8.94 -7.93 -20.63
CA GLY A 37 -9.76 -9.07 -21.04
C GLY A 37 -11.18 -8.67 -21.47
N VAL A 38 -11.82 -7.75 -20.73
CA VAL A 38 -13.14 -7.19 -21.12
C VAL A 38 -13.04 -6.48 -22.47
N ALA A 39 -12.04 -5.61 -22.64
CA ALA A 39 -11.83 -4.87 -23.89
C ALA A 39 -11.59 -5.82 -25.08
N ALA A 40 -10.80 -6.87 -24.89
CA ALA A 40 -10.55 -7.89 -25.91
C ALA A 40 -11.83 -8.60 -26.35
N VAL A 41 -12.65 -9.06 -25.39
CA VAL A 41 -13.92 -9.73 -25.71
C VAL A 41 -14.89 -8.79 -26.43
N LEU A 42 -14.97 -7.52 -26.03
CA LEU A 42 -15.79 -6.52 -26.72
C LEU A 42 -15.30 -6.27 -28.15
N SER A 43 -13.98 -6.19 -28.35
CA SER A 43 -13.39 -6.04 -29.68
C SER A 43 -13.69 -7.24 -30.57
N THR A 44 -13.52 -8.47 -30.07
CA THR A 44 -13.86 -9.69 -30.82
C THR A 44 -15.35 -9.71 -31.17
N ARG A 45 -16.22 -9.38 -30.21
CA ARG A 45 -17.66 -9.30 -30.45
C ARG A 45 -18.00 -8.28 -31.55
N ALA A 46 -17.38 -7.10 -31.52
CA ALA A 46 -17.61 -6.07 -32.54
C ALA A 46 -17.14 -6.55 -33.92
N ALA A 47 -16.00 -7.24 -34.00
CA ALA A 47 -15.51 -7.82 -35.25
C ALA A 47 -16.44 -8.90 -35.81
N GLU A 48 -16.94 -9.81 -34.96
CA GLU A 48 -17.90 -10.85 -35.36
C GLU A 48 -19.23 -10.25 -35.86
N LEU A 49 -19.69 -9.14 -35.27
CA LEU A 49 -20.89 -8.43 -35.71
C LEU A 49 -20.71 -7.63 -37.00
N ALA A 50 -19.49 -7.20 -37.31
CA ALA A 50 -19.15 -6.47 -38.52
C ALA A 50 -18.89 -7.40 -39.72
N ALA A 51 -18.71 -8.69 -39.50
CA ALA A 51 -18.45 -9.66 -40.55
C ALA A 51 -19.71 -9.94 -41.40
N PRO A 52 -19.58 -10.11 -42.73
CA PRO A 52 -20.68 -10.52 -43.59
C PRO A 52 -21.26 -11.86 -43.15
N LEU A 53 -22.59 -11.92 -42.99
CA LEU A 53 -23.29 -13.12 -42.53
C LEU A 53 -23.78 -13.95 -43.72
N ASP A 54 -23.28 -15.17 -43.83
CA ASP A 54 -23.94 -16.22 -44.61
C ASP A 54 -24.93 -17.00 -43.72
N SER A 55 -26.02 -17.49 -44.30
CA SER A 55 -27.10 -18.21 -43.62
C SER A 55 -26.60 -19.42 -42.81
N ALA A 56 -25.58 -20.14 -43.31
CA ALA A 56 -24.95 -21.28 -42.63
C ALA A 56 -24.09 -20.86 -41.41
N LEU A 57 -23.76 -19.57 -41.26
CA LEU A 57 -22.94 -19.04 -40.16
C LEU A 57 -23.76 -18.38 -39.05
N ALA A 58 -25.07 -18.20 -39.25
CA ALA A 58 -25.94 -17.50 -38.28
C ALA A 58 -26.00 -18.21 -36.92
N GLU A 59 -26.11 -19.54 -36.90
CA GLU A 59 -26.12 -20.32 -35.65
C GLU A 59 -24.77 -20.27 -34.92
N ALA A 60 -23.67 -20.34 -35.69
CA ALA A 60 -22.32 -20.24 -35.16
C ALA A 60 -22.06 -18.84 -34.55
N LEU A 61 -22.50 -17.78 -35.23
CA LEU A 61 -22.43 -16.41 -34.70
C LEU A 61 -23.24 -16.30 -33.40
N ALA A 62 -24.47 -16.81 -33.37
CA ALA A 62 -25.29 -16.79 -32.16
C ALA A 62 -24.62 -17.51 -30.98
N ALA A 63 -23.92 -18.63 -31.23
CA ALA A 63 -23.16 -19.34 -30.20
C ALA A 63 -21.97 -18.51 -29.67
N ARG A 64 -21.20 -17.88 -30.55
CA ARG A 64 -20.07 -17.00 -30.16
C ARG A 64 -20.51 -15.77 -29.40
N LEU A 65 -21.65 -15.17 -29.77
CA LEU A 65 -22.22 -14.04 -29.05
C LEU A 65 -22.65 -14.44 -27.63
N ARG A 66 -23.31 -15.60 -27.47
CA ARG A 66 -23.65 -16.13 -26.13
C ARG A 66 -22.40 -16.39 -25.30
N TRP A 67 -21.36 -16.98 -25.90
CA TRP A 67 -20.08 -17.16 -25.23
C TRP A 67 -19.47 -15.83 -24.77
N ALA A 68 -19.48 -14.81 -25.64
CA ALA A 68 -18.97 -13.48 -25.32
C ALA A 68 -19.75 -12.83 -24.17
N ASP A 69 -21.08 -12.93 -24.17
CA ASP A 69 -21.93 -12.41 -23.10
C ASP A 69 -21.64 -13.10 -21.75
N GLN A 70 -21.51 -14.43 -21.74
CA GLN A 70 -21.14 -15.19 -20.55
C GLN A 70 -19.74 -14.80 -20.04
N ARG A 71 -18.77 -14.67 -20.96
CA ARG A 71 -17.40 -14.28 -20.60
C ARG A 71 -17.34 -12.85 -20.04
N LEU A 72 -18.10 -11.92 -20.62
CA LEU A 72 -18.21 -10.55 -20.13
C LEU A 72 -18.87 -10.49 -18.75
N ALA A 73 -19.91 -11.30 -18.51
CA ALA A 73 -20.54 -11.39 -17.20
C ALA A 73 -19.56 -11.88 -16.13
N ALA A 74 -18.78 -12.92 -16.43
CA ALA A 74 -17.74 -13.44 -15.54
C ALA A 74 -16.66 -12.39 -15.23
N LEU A 75 -16.10 -11.75 -16.26
CA LEU A 75 -15.07 -10.72 -16.10
C LEU A 75 -15.58 -9.50 -15.34
N ARG A 76 -16.83 -9.09 -15.53
CA ARG A 76 -17.46 -8.02 -14.73
C ARG A 76 -17.60 -8.41 -13.26
N GLY A 77 -17.92 -9.67 -12.98
CA GLY A 77 -17.93 -10.22 -11.62
C GLY A 77 -16.54 -10.17 -10.99
N GLU A 78 -15.52 -10.62 -11.71
CA GLU A 78 -14.11 -10.56 -11.27
C GLU A 78 -13.66 -9.13 -11.00
N LEU A 79 -13.99 -8.17 -11.88
CA LEU A 79 -13.67 -6.75 -11.67
C LEU A 79 -14.29 -6.20 -10.38
N ARG A 80 -15.57 -6.50 -10.11
CA ARG A 80 -16.24 -6.07 -8.87
C ARG A 80 -15.57 -6.68 -7.63
N ALA A 81 -15.23 -7.97 -7.69
CA ALA A 81 -14.53 -8.63 -6.59
C ALA A 81 -13.12 -8.04 -6.36
N LEU A 82 -12.40 -7.71 -7.44
CA LEU A 82 -11.11 -7.03 -7.36
C LEU A 82 -11.23 -5.62 -6.80
N ASP A 83 -12.24 -4.86 -7.22
CA ASP A 83 -12.51 -3.51 -6.68
C ASP A 83 -12.80 -3.55 -5.17
N GLN A 84 -13.60 -4.51 -4.72
CA GLN A 84 -13.85 -4.73 -3.30
C GLN A 84 -12.56 -5.07 -2.54
N ARG A 85 -11.77 -6.03 -3.03
CA ARG A 85 -10.50 -6.43 -2.42
C ARG A 85 -9.50 -5.27 -2.37
N ILE A 86 -9.48 -4.41 -3.39
CA ILE A 86 -8.65 -3.19 -3.41
C ILE A 86 -9.12 -2.21 -2.34
N ALA A 87 -10.43 -2.02 -2.18
CA ALA A 87 -10.98 -1.16 -1.14
C ALA A 87 -10.63 -1.67 0.27
N GLU A 88 -10.80 -2.97 0.52
CA GLU A 88 -10.43 -3.63 1.77
C GLU A 88 -8.93 -3.49 2.06
N ALA A 89 -8.08 -3.74 1.06
CA ALA A 89 -6.63 -3.61 1.21
C ALA A 89 -6.21 -2.15 1.47
N ARG A 90 -6.88 -1.16 0.87
CA ARG A 90 -6.63 0.26 1.16
C ARG A 90 -7.03 0.62 2.59
N ALA A 91 -8.18 0.14 3.05
CA ALA A 91 -8.64 0.37 4.42
C ALA A 91 -7.66 -0.24 5.45
N ALA A 92 -7.21 -1.48 5.20
CA ALA A 92 -6.20 -2.14 6.04
C ALA A 92 -4.87 -1.35 6.06
N ALA A 93 -4.38 -0.93 4.89
CA ALA A 93 -3.15 -0.15 4.78
C ALA A 93 -3.24 1.21 5.49
N ALA A 94 -4.39 1.89 5.46
CA ALA A 94 -4.60 3.16 6.17
C ALA A 94 -4.46 2.98 7.70
N VAL A 95 -4.98 1.88 8.25
CA VAL A 95 -4.82 1.53 9.67
C VAL A 95 -3.35 1.24 9.99
N SER A 96 -2.66 0.46 9.16
CA SER A 96 -1.22 0.17 9.33
C SER A 96 -0.38 1.46 9.35
N LEU A 97 -0.63 2.39 8.43
CA LEU A 97 0.08 3.67 8.34
C LEU A 97 -0.18 4.58 9.55
N GLY A 98 -1.40 4.58 10.09
CA GLY A 98 -1.72 5.30 11.32
C GLY A 98 -0.91 4.78 12.52
N LYS A 99 -0.77 3.46 12.65
CA LYS A 99 0.04 2.83 13.70
C LYS A 99 1.54 3.15 13.56
N ASP A 100 2.06 3.13 12.33
CA ASP A 100 3.45 3.48 12.03
C ASP A 100 3.80 4.92 12.46
N ARG A 101 2.94 5.89 12.11
CA ARG A 101 3.10 7.28 12.55
C ARG A 101 3.12 7.43 14.08
N ALA A 102 2.26 6.71 14.78
CA ALA A 102 2.21 6.74 16.25
C ALA A 102 3.49 6.17 16.88
N LEU A 103 4.03 5.06 16.33
CA LEU A 103 5.28 4.47 16.80
C LEU A 103 6.48 5.40 16.57
N GLY A 104 6.54 6.08 15.43
CA GLY A 104 7.57 7.08 15.14
C GLY A 104 7.57 8.23 16.15
N ALA A 105 6.40 8.81 16.44
CA ALA A 105 6.25 9.89 17.42
C ALA A 105 6.71 9.48 18.84
N LEU A 106 6.41 8.24 19.25
CA LEU A 106 6.87 7.69 20.53
C LEU A 106 8.39 7.48 20.54
N GLY A 107 8.97 7.00 19.43
CA GLY A 107 10.41 6.89 19.23
C GLY A 107 11.13 8.23 19.42
N ASP A 108 10.64 9.27 18.74
CA ASP A 108 11.21 10.61 18.81
C ASP A 108 11.09 11.20 20.23
N ALA A 109 9.95 11.00 20.90
CA ALA A 109 9.75 11.44 22.28
C ALA A 109 10.73 10.75 23.23
N ALA A 110 10.92 9.43 23.11
CA ALA A 110 11.86 8.68 23.92
C ALA A 110 13.32 9.09 23.66
N ALA A 111 13.66 9.43 22.42
CA ALA A 111 14.99 9.93 22.05
C ALA A 111 15.27 11.31 22.67
N ARG A 112 14.31 12.24 22.58
CA ARG A 112 14.39 13.56 23.21
C ARG A 112 14.55 13.46 24.73
N GLU A 113 13.79 12.59 25.37
CA GLU A 113 13.85 12.40 26.81
C GLU A 113 15.21 11.86 27.27
N ARG A 114 15.78 10.91 26.53
CA ARG A 114 17.15 10.43 26.79
C ARG A 114 18.21 11.50 26.58
N ALA A 115 18.04 12.37 25.59
CA ALA A 115 18.94 13.50 25.38
C ALA A 115 18.89 14.47 26.58
N ARG A 116 17.69 14.82 27.06
CA ARG A 116 17.50 15.65 28.26
C ARG A 116 18.13 15.04 29.50
N LEU A 117 17.90 13.76 29.77
CA LEU A 117 18.48 13.08 30.93
C LEU A 117 20.01 12.99 30.86
N ARG A 118 20.59 12.88 29.66
CA ARG A 118 22.05 12.95 29.47
C ARG A 118 22.58 14.36 29.71
N ALA A 119 21.91 15.38 29.18
CA ALA A 119 22.28 16.78 29.40
C ALA A 119 22.23 17.14 30.89
N ALA A 120 21.16 16.78 31.60
CA ALA A 120 21.02 17.04 33.04
C ALA A 120 22.10 16.34 33.89
N ARG A 121 22.56 15.15 33.47
CA ARG A 121 23.70 14.48 34.13
C ARG A 121 25.01 15.22 33.86
N LEU A 122 25.25 15.62 32.61
CA LEU A 122 26.44 16.39 32.23
C LEU A 122 26.50 17.74 32.96
N GLU A 123 25.38 18.44 33.12
CA GLU A 123 25.29 19.69 33.90
C GLU A 123 25.57 19.47 35.39
N ARG A 124 25.03 18.40 35.98
CA ARG A 124 25.28 18.06 37.39
C ARG A 124 26.72 17.64 37.65
N ASP A 125 27.31 16.90 36.70
CA ASP A 125 28.67 16.39 36.81
C ASP A 125 29.71 17.42 36.28
N ALA A 126 29.26 18.64 35.91
CA ALA A 126 30.13 19.72 35.49
C ALA A 126 30.90 20.30 36.69
N PRO A 127 32.23 20.49 36.58
CA PRO A 127 32.99 21.16 37.63
C PRO A 127 32.46 22.60 37.80
N PRO A 128 32.44 23.14 39.04
CA PRO A 128 32.01 24.51 39.27
C PRO A 128 32.84 25.45 38.37
N PRO A 129 32.21 26.49 37.79
CA PRO A 129 32.95 27.43 36.95
C PRO A 129 34.08 28.00 37.79
N GLY A 130 35.31 27.66 37.43
CA GLY A 130 36.50 28.14 38.10
C GLY A 130 36.43 29.66 38.13
N GLU A 131 36.59 30.21 39.33
CA GLU A 131 36.86 31.63 39.53
C GLU A 131 37.94 32.02 38.51
N ARG A 132 37.54 32.79 37.49
CA ARG A 132 38.48 33.52 36.67
C ARG A 132 39.12 34.50 37.63
N ARG A 133 40.27 34.10 38.18
CA ARG A 133 41.22 35.00 38.79
C ARG A 133 41.67 35.96 37.71
N ASP A 134 41.03 37.12 37.70
CA ASP A 134 41.52 38.32 37.04
C ASP A 134 42.77 38.77 37.81
N ASP A 135 43.89 38.10 37.57
CA ASP A 135 45.19 38.54 38.04
C ASP A 135 45.77 39.46 36.96
N TRP A 136 45.28 40.71 36.92
CA TRP A 136 45.97 41.82 36.28
C TRP A 136 46.92 42.43 37.30
N GLU A 137 48.22 42.15 37.18
CA GLU A 137 49.34 43.04 37.54
C GLU A 137 50.66 42.52 36.95
#